data_AF-A0A844GXE0-F1
#
_entry.id   AF-A0A844GXE0-F1
#
_cell.length_a   1.000
_cell.length_b   1.000
_cell.length_c   1.000
_cell.angle_alpha   90.00
_cell.angle_beta   90.00
_cell.angle_gamma   90.00
#
_symmetry.space_group_name_H-M   'P 1'
#
loop_
_entity.id
_entity.type
_entity.pdbx_description
1 polymer ?
#
loop_
_entity_poly.entity_id
_entity_poly.type
_entity_poly.pdbx_seq_one_letter_code
_entity_poly.pdbx_strand_id
1 'polypeptide(L)'
;MITKKKKFVFGMKKDRQLDGDKMNLDFAKRVEAEGGKGSAITACMQCGTCSGGCTNIDVMDMSPRTLILMIQRGEWEKVLQSNTLWMCSSCYICTSRCPRGVRPSDVIEAVKAIAIEEGIKNDSTKFNQIFVDLVQKRGILFEPELMQRFGGLQAMIDQAPLGIQLVLRGKMSPFPEKIKNPQQFSQALDKARKKHENND
;
A
#
# COMPACT_ATOMS: atom_id res chain seq x y z
N MET A 1 16.73 27.67 -28.59
CA MET A 1 15.63 28.46 -27.98
C MET A 1 14.31 27.72 -28.17
N ILE A 2 13.81 27.05 -27.12
CA ILE A 2 12.55 26.30 -27.18
C ILE A 2 11.41 27.31 -27.08
N THR A 3 10.71 27.53 -28.17
CA THR A 3 9.54 28.40 -28.26
C THR A 3 8.42 27.84 -27.38
N LYS A 4 8.14 28.51 -26.25
CA LYS A 4 6.94 28.25 -25.43
C LYS A 4 5.70 28.52 -26.29
N LYS A 5 5.13 27.48 -26.91
CA LYS A 5 3.82 27.55 -27.56
C LYS A 5 2.81 28.07 -26.54
N LYS A 6 2.29 29.28 -26.77
CA LYS A 6 1.20 29.87 -25.98
C LYS A 6 0.04 28.89 -25.99
N LYS A 7 -0.34 28.36 -24.81
CA LYS A 7 -1.52 27.49 -24.67
C LYS A 7 -2.75 28.33 -24.99
N PHE A 8 -3.39 28.02 -26.12
CA PHE A 8 -4.64 28.64 -26.56
C PHE A 8 -5.72 28.39 -25.49
N VAL A 9 -6.51 29.42 -25.18
CA VAL A 9 -7.47 29.46 -24.04
C VAL A 9 -8.54 28.34 -24.11
N PHE A 10 -8.76 27.77 -25.29
CA PHE A 10 -9.72 26.68 -25.55
C PHE A 10 -9.08 25.31 -25.83
N GLY A 11 -7.75 25.17 -25.69
CA GLY A 11 -7.11 23.87 -25.86
C GLY A 11 -7.47 22.92 -24.72
N MET A 12 -7.93 21.71 -25.03
CA MET A 12 -8.01 20.64 -24.04
C MET A 12 -6.65 20.49 -23.36
N LYS A 13 -6.60 20.71 -22.04
CA LYS A 13 -5.35 20.58 -21.30
C LYS A 13 -4.88 19.12 -21.40
N LYS A 14 -3.58 18.91 -21.70
CA LYS A 14 -3.00 17.58 -21.90
C LYS A 14 -3.22 16.64 -20.70
N ASP A 15 -3.28 17.16 -19.48
CA ASP A 15 -3.61 16.41 -18.26
C ASP A 15 -5.01 15.76 -18.28
N ARG A 16 -5.93 16.31 -19.07
CA ARG A 16 -7.31 15.82 -19.22
C ARG A 16 -7.53 14.99 -20.50
N GLN A 17 -6.51 14.82 -21.32
CA GLN A 17 -6.57 13.98 -22.52
C GLN A 17 -6.32 12.51 -22.16
N LEU A 18 -7.20 11.62 -22.61
CA LEU A 18 -6.94 10.19 -22.68
C LEU A 18 -6.31 9.93 -24.05
N ASP A 19 -5.04 9.55 -24.07
CA ASP A 19 -4.30 9.23 -25.29
C ASP A 19 -4.38 7.72 -25.51
N GLY A 20 -5.25 7.29 -26.41
CA GLY A 20 -5.51 5.87 -26.67
C GLY A 20 -4.28 5.12 -27.17
N ASP A 21 -3.38 5.80 -27.89
CA ASP A 21 -2.15 5.21 -28.42
C ASP A 21 -1.11 4.93 -27.32
N LYS A 22 -1.20 5.68 -26.20
CA LYS A 22 -0.36 5.46 -25.01
C LYS A 22 -0.98 4.51 -23.99
N MET A 23 -2.26 4.16 -24.18
CA MET A 23 -2.99 3.34 -23.24
C MET A 23 -2.47 1.90 -23.28
N ASN A 24 -1.67 1.52 -22.29
CA ASN A 24 -1.20 0.15 -22.12
C ASN A 24 -2.12 -0.62 -21.14
N LEU A 25 -2.97 -1.49 -21.70
CA LEU A 25 -3.89 -2.31 -20.92
C LEU A 25 -3.22 -3.52 -20.25
N ASP A 26 -1.99 -3.86 -20.61
CA ASP A 26 -1.32 -5.04 -20.05
C ASP A 26 -1.02 -4.88 -18.57
N PHE A 27 -0.74 -3.65 -18.12
CA PHE A 27 -0.61 -3.38 -16.69
C PHE A 27 -1.94 -3.52 -15.94
N ALA A 28 -3.05 -3.08 -16.53
CA ALA A 28 -4.38 -3.29 -15.94
C ALA A 28 -4.69 -4.79 -15.80
N LYS A 29 -4.32 -5.61 -16.79
CA LYS A 29 -4.42 -7.07 -16.71
C LYS A 29 -3.52 -7.66 -15.63
N ARG A 30 -2.28 -7.15 -15.47
CA ARG A 30 -1.36 -7.58 -14.40
C ARG A 30 -1.96 -7.28 -13.02
N VAL A 31 -2.50 -6.08 -12.83
CA VAL A 31 -3.21 -5.69 -11.59
C VAL A 31 -4.41 -6.61 -11.33
N GLU A 32 -5.18 -6.94 -12.37
CA GLU A 32 -6.28 -7.91 -12.25
C GLU A 32 -5.78 -9.32 -11.89
N ALA A 33 -4.63 -9.75 -12.43
CA ALA A 33 -4.03 -11.05 -12.13
C ALA A 33 -3.55 -11.16 -10.68
N GLU A 34 -2.84 -10.15 -10.18
CA GLU A 34 -2.20 -10.10 -8.87
C GLU A 34 -3.20 -10.14 -7.70
N GLY A 35 -4.38 -9.54 -7.87
CA GLY A 35 -5.36 -9.44 -6.79
C GLY A 35 -6.54 -8.52 -7.08
N GLY A 36 -6.48 -7.73 -8.14
CA GLY A 36 -7.57 -6.89 -8.62
C GLY A 36 -8.70 -7.65 -9.33
N LYS A 37 -8.84 -8.98 -9.14
CA LYS A 37 -9.88 -9.77 -9.81
C LYS A 37 -11.28 -9.21 -9.50
N GLY A 38 -12.04 -8.89 -10.54
CA GLY A 38 -13.37 -8.29 -10.40
C GLY A 38 -13.37 -6.81 -9.98
N SER A 39 -12.23 -6.11 -10.06
CA SER A 39 -12.15 -4.69 -9.76
C SER A 39 -12.80 -3.78 -10.80
N ALA A 40 -13.22 -4.33 -11.95
CA ALA A 40 -13.93 -3.63 -13.02
C ALA A 40 -13.31 -2.26 -13.35
N ILE A 41 -11.97 -2.19 -13.45
CA ILE A 41 -11.21 -0.93 -13.57
C ILE A 41 -11.75 -0.09 -14.73
N THR A 42 -12.03 -0.73 -15.87
CA THR A 42 -12.58 -0.11 -17.10
C THR A 42 -13.99 0.48 -16.92
N ALA A 43 -14.76 0.03 -15.92
CA ALA A 43 -16.10 0.55 -15.64
C ALA A 43 -16.11 1.89 -14.88
N CYS A 44 -14.94 2.36 -14.43
CA CYS A 44 -14.82 3.61 -13.68
C CYS A 44 -15.23 4.82 -14.54
N MET A 45 -16.28 5.52 -14.10
CA MET A 45 -16.80 6.74 -14.72
C MET A 45 -16.21 8.03 -14.12
N GLN A 46 -15.16 7.93 -13.31
CA GLN A 46 -14.46 9.08 -12.71
C GLN A 46 -15.36 10.01 -11.85
N CYS A 47 -16.39 9.48 -11.19
CA CYS A 47 -17.33 10.27 -10.38
C CYS A 47 -16.73 10.87 -9.09
N GLY A 48 -15.67 10.27 -8.54
CA GLY A 48 -14.96 10.77 -7.36
C GLY A 48 -15.55 10.40 -6.00
N THR A 49 -16.60 9.56 -5.94
CA THR A 49 -17.15 9.06 -4.67
C THR A 49 -16.08 8.37 -3.80
N CYS A 50 -15.17 7.62 -4.41
CA CYS A 50 -14.06 6.99 -3.72
C CYS A 50 -13.10 8.00 -3.08
N SER A 51 -12.75 9.07 -3.81
CA SER A 51 -11.87 10.13 -3.32
C SER A 51 -12.54 10.93 -2.20
N GLY A 52 -13.81 11.31 -2.37
CA GLY A 52 -14.56 12.05 -1.34
C GLY A 52 -14.83 11.24 -0.07
N GLY A 53 -14.76 9.91 -0.13
CA GLY A 53 -14.90 9.04 1.05
C GLY A 53 -13.58 8.62 1.70
N CYS A 54 -12.43 8.92 1.10
CA CYS A 54 -11.14 8.48 1.62
C CYS A 54 -10.73 9.31 2.83
N THR A 55 -10.49 8.67 3.98
CA THR A 55 -10.05 9.34 5.21
C THR A 55 -8.60 9.79 5.16
N ASN A 56 -7.80 9.21 4.26
CA ASN A 56 -6.36 9.47 4.17
C ASN A 56 -6.01 10.33 2.95
N ILE A 57 -6.99 10.96 2.29
CA ILE A 57 -6.76 11.68 1.03
C ILE A 57 -5.78 12.83 1.19
N ASP A 58 -5.76 13.51 2.34
CA ASP A 58 -4.92 14.68 2.59
C ASP A 58 -3.42 14.37 2.64
N VAL A 59 -3.07 13.09 2.85
CA VAL A 59 -1.69 12.61 2.91
C VAL A 59 -1.32 11.76 1.69
N MET A 60 -2.26 11.55 0.76
CA MET A 60 -2.05 10.84 -0.50
C MET A 60 -1.70 11.82 -1.63
N ASP A 61 -0.69 11.48 -2.42
CA ASP A 61 -0.32 12.23 -3.63
C ASP A 61 -1.31 12.01 -4.78
N MET A 62 -2.00 10.87 -4.79
CA MET A 62 -3.02 10.52 -5.76
C MET A 62 -4.28 10.04 -5.04
N SER A 63 -5.40 10.70 -5.31
CA SER A 63 -6.68 10.18 -4.83
C SER A 63 -6.98 8.80 -5.46
N PRO A 64 -7.75 7.91 -4.81
CA PRO A 64 -8.11 6.62 -5.38
C PRO A 64 -8.72 6.73 -6.78
N ARG A 65 -9.53 7.76 -7.05
CA ARG A 65 -10.05 8.07 -8.40
C ARG A 65 -8.92 8.32 -9.40
N THR A 66 -7.95 9.15 -9.01
CA THR A 66 -6.80 9.52 -9.86
C THR A 66 -5.93 8.30 -10.14
N LEU A 67 -5.67 7.47 -9.14
CA LEU A 67 -4.89 6.25 -9.30
C LEU A 67 -5.55 5.30 -10.32
N ILE A 68 -6.87 5.08 -10.21
CA ILE A 68 -7.62 4.29 -11.21
C ILE A 68 -7.51 4.91 -12.61
N LEU A 69 -7.61 6.23 -12.74
CA LEU A 69 -7.44 6.91 -14.02
C LEU A 69 -6.03 6.70 -14.61
N MET A 70 -4.99 6.78 -13.79
CA MET A 70 -3.60 6.59 -14.23
C MET A 70 -3.38 5.16 -14.71
N ILE A 71 -3.96 4.17 -14.01
CA ILE A 71 -3.93 2.76 -14.45
C ILE A 71 -4.66 2.60 -15.79
N GLN A 72 -5.86 3.17 -15.93
CA GLN A 72 -6.60 3.16 -17.19
C GLN A 72 -5.81 3.80 -18.34
N ARG A 73 -4.95 4.78 -18.06
CA ARG A 73 -4.10 5.45 -19.05
C ARG A 73 -2.80 4.72 -19.37
N GLY A 74 -2.47 3.66 -18.63
CA GLY A 74 -1.17 3.02 -18.71
C GLY A 74 -0.02 3.89 -18.18
N GLU A 75 -0.30 4.88 -17.30
CA GLU A 75 0.73 5.69 -16.64
C GLU A 75 1.32 4.95 -15.42
N TRP A 76 1.82 3.74 -15.63
CA TRP A 76 2.14 2.78 -14.58
C TRP A 76 3.35 3.18 -13.74
N GLU A 77 4.38 3.79 -14.33
CA GLU A 77 5.58 4.22 -13.61
C GLU A 77 5.21 5.23 -12.51
N LYS A 78 4.27 6.12 -12.81
CA LYS A 78 3.78 7.12 -11.84
C LYS A 78 2.98 6.47 -10.71
N VAL A 79 2.19 5.46 -11.06
CA VAL A 79 1.36 4.72 -10.09
C VAL A 79 2.24 3.95 -9.11
N LEU A 80 3.29 3.28 -9.59
CA LEU A 80 4.20 2.51 -8.74
C LEU A 80 5.02 3.38 -7.78
N GLN A 81 5.39 4.59 -8.21
CA GLN A 81 6.14 5.54 -7.38
C GLN A 81 5.25 6.36 -6.43
N SER A 82 3.94 6.16 -6.48
CA SER A 82 2.97 6.94 -5.70
C SER A 82 3.04 6.59 -4.21
N ASN A 83 3.01 7.61 -3.35
CA ASN A 83 2.93 7.38 -1.90
C ASN A 83 1.57 6.78 -1.48
N THR A 84 0.55 6.92 -2.33
CA THR A 84 -0.82 6.44 -2.11
C THR A 84 -0.88 4.95 -1.78
N LEU A 85 0.02 4.14 -2.36
CA LEU A 85 0.12 2.70 -2.10
C LEU A 85 0.40 2.39 -0.63
N TRP A 86 1.15 3.27 0.04
CA TRP A 86 1.61 3.10 1.41
C TRP A 86 0.69 3.79 2.42
N MET A 87 -0.02 4.83 1.98
CA MET A 87 -0.99 5.57 2.81
C MET A 87 -2.39 4.92 2.82
N CYS A 88 -2.66 3.96 1.93
CA CYS A 88 -3.90 3.20 1.96
C CYS A 88 -4.01 2.37 3.24
N SER A 89 -5.06 2.62 4.02
CA SER A 89 -5.37 1.88 5.25
C SER A 89 -6.24 0.65 5.01
N SER A 90 -6.62 0.38 3.76
CA SER A 90 -7.48 -0.75 3.37
C SER A 90 -8.76 -0.85 4.20
N CYS A 91 -9.40 0.31 4.38
CA CYS A 91 -10.69 0.43 5.07
C CYS A 91 -11.91 0.13 4.18
N TYR A 92 -11.71 -0.10 2.87
CA TYR A 92 -12.72 -0.48 1.88
C TYR A 92 -13.87 0.51 1.62
N ILE A 93 -13.87 1.71 2.20
CA ILE A 93 -14.93 2.72 1.98
C ILE A 93 -15.11 3.05 0.50
N CYS A 94 -13.99 3.18 -0.24
CA CYS A 94 -14.00 3.50 -1.66
C CYS A 94 -14.60 2.39 -2.52
N THR A 95 -14.41 1.13 -2.14
CA THR A 95 -15.01 -0.04 -2.81
C THR A 95 -16.50 -0.11 -2.52
N SER A 96 -16.90 -0.03 -1.24
CA SER A 96 -18.30 -0.18 -0.83
C SER A 96 -19.24 0.91 -1.36
N ARG A 97 -18.71 2.12 -1.61
CA ARG A 97 -19.51 3.25 -2.09
C ARG A 97 -19.49 3.41 -3.62
N CYS A 98 -18.77 2.57 -4.36
CA CYS A 98 -18.65 2.77 -5.80
C CYS A 98 -19.97 2.43 -6.52
N PRO A 99 -20.62 3.39 -7.21
CA PRO A 99 -21.88 3.12 -7.92
C PRO A 99 -21.71 2.21 -9.15
N ARG A 100 -20.46 2.03 -9.61
CA ARG A 100 -20.11 1.19 -10.77
C ARG A 100 -19.54 -0.17 -10.37
N GLY A 101 -19.44 -0.45 -9.07
CA GLY A 101 -18.84 -1.70 -8.57
C GLY A 101 -17.33 -1.81 -8.78
N VAL A 102 -16.64 -0.69 -9.07
CA VAL A 102 -15.18 -0.68 -9.10
C VAL A 102 -14.66 -0.94 -7.69
N ARG A 103 -13.54 -1.65 -7.58
CA ARG A 103 -12.93 -1.99 -6.29
C ARG A 103 -11.56 -1.32 -6.08
N PRO A 104 -11.49 0.01 -5.81
CA PRO A 104 -10.21 0.71 -5.74
C PRO A 104 -9.26 0.19 -4.66
N SER A 105 -9.77 -0.28 -3.51
CA SER A 105 -8.90 -0.83 -2.46
C SER A 105 -8.11 -2.04 -2.96
N ASP A 106 -8.77 -2.97 -3.65
CA ASP A 106 -8.11 -4.19 -4.15
C ASP A 106 -7.12 -3.86 -5.28
N VAL A 107 -7.43 -2.85 -6.08
CA VAL A 107 -6.50 -2.33 -7.10
C VAL A 107 -5.26 -1.73 -6.43
N ILE A 108 -5.41 -0.93 -5.39
CA ILE A 108 -4.28 -0.32 -4.68
C ILE A 108 -3.42 -1.40 -4.02
N GLU A 109 -4.01 -2.42 -3.39
CA GLU A 109 -3.26 -3.52 -2.79
C GLU A 109 -2.52 -4.37 -3.84
N ALA A 110 -3.14 -4.67 -5.00
CA ALA A 110 -2.48 -5.37 -6.09
C ALA A 110 -1.29 -4.57 -6.65
N VAL A 111 -1.47 -3.26 -6.86
CA VAL A 111 -0.38 -2.38 -7.32
C VAL A 111 0.74 -2.29 -6.27
N LYS A 112 0.38 -2.26 -4.98
CA LYS A 112 1.35 -2.27 -3.88
C LYS A 112 2.16 -3.56 -3.85
N ALA A 113 1.54 -4.72 -4.09
CA ALA A 113 2.26 -5.99 -4.23
C ALA A 113 3.26 -5.93 -5.39
N ILE A 114 2.82 -5.50 -6.57
CA ILE A 114 3.69 -5.30 -7.75
C ILE A 114 4.85 -4.35 -7.44
N ALA A 115 4.59 -3.23 -6.74
CA ALA A 115 5.63 -2.28 -6.34
C ALA A 115 6.69 -2.93 -5.41
N ILE A 116 6.26 -3.81 -4.51
CA ILE A 116 7.17 -4.57 -3.63
C ILE A 116 8.01 -5.56 -4.45
N GLU A 117 7.41 -6.27 -5.40
CA GLU A 117 8.12 -7.19 -6.32
C GLU A 117 9.17 -6.49 -7.15
N GLU A 118 8.85 -5.28 -7.66
CA GLU A 118 9.79 -4.45 -8.42
C GLU A 118 10.88 -3.81 -7.54
N GLY A 119 10.88 -4.12 -6.24
CA GLY A 119 11.94 -3.73 -5.32
C GLY A 119 11.87 -2.27 -4.87
N ILE A 120 10.70 -1.64 -4.94
CA ILE A 120 10.49 -0.30 -4.39
C ILE A 120 10.70 -0.36 -2.88
N LYS A 121 11.68 0.39 -2.39
CA LYS A 121 12.05 0.46 -0.97
C LYS A 121 11.66 1.80 -0.38
N ASN A 122 10.93 1.76 0.72
CA ASN A 122 10.65 2.92 1.56
C ASN A 122 10.54 2.49 3.04
N ASP A 123 10.24 3.45 3.90
CA ASP A 123 10.08 3.19 5.33
C ASP A 123 8.95 2.20 5.63
N SER A 124 7.84 2.24 4.88
CA SER A 124 6.74 1.29 5.04
C SER A 124 7.15 -0.14 4.68
N THR A 125 7.89 -0.36 3.58
CA THR A 125 8.40 -1.69 3.22
C THR A 125 9.42 -2.18 4.23
N LYS A 126 10.32 -1.31 4.69
CA LYS A 126 11.31 -1.64 5.72
C LYS A 126 10.63 -2.04 7.03
N PHE A 127 9.68 -1.24 7.49
CA PHE A 127 8.90 -1.52 8.69
C PHE A 127 8.19 -2.88 8.59
N ASN A 128 7.47 -3.11 7.48
CA ASN A 128 6.75 -4.36 7.27
C ASN A 128 7.67 -5.58 7.24
N GLN A 129 8.83 -5.49 6.57
CA GLN A 129 9.81 -6.57 6.55
C GLN A 129 10.35 -6.89 7.95
N ILE A 130 10.69 -5.86 8.74
CA ILE A 130 11.14 -6.05 10.13
C ILE A 130 10.01 -6.65 10.98
N PHE A 131 8.79 -6.12 10.85
CA PHE A 131 7.63 -6.62 11.58
C PHE A 131 7.38 -8.11 11.29
N VAL A 132 7.37 -8.50 10.01
CA VAL A 132 7.18 -9.89 9.59
C VAL A 132 8.30 -10.79 10.12
N ASP A 133 9.57 -10.36 10.05
CA ASP A 133 10.70 -11.13 10.61
C ASP A 133 10.54 -11.37 12.12
N LEU A 134 10.18 -10.33 12.88
CA LEU A 134 10.00 -10.44 14.33
C LEU A 134 8.82 -11.35 14.70
N VAL A 135 7.70 -11.23 13.99
CA VAL A 135 6.53 -12.09 14.20
C VAL A 135 6.84 -13.53 13.81
N GLN A 136 7.52 -13.77 12.69
CA GLN A 136 7.95 -15.13 12.31
C GLN A 136 8.90 -15.75 13.33
N LYS A 137 9.76 -14.94 13.96
CA LYS A 137 10.72 -15.39 14.98
C LYS A 137 10.07 -15.78 16.31
N ARG A 138 9.03 -15.08 16.78
CA ARG A 138 8.49 -15.25 18.15
C ARG A 138 6.98 -15.49 18.25
N GLY A 139 6.23 -15.25 17.19
CA GLY A 139 4.77 -15.23 17.16
C GLY A 139 4.15 -14.00 17.83
N ILE A 140 4.79 -13.45 18.86
CA ILE A 140 4.39 -12.22 19.54
C ILE A 140 5.42 -11.13 19.26
N LEU A 141 4.93 -9.97 18.86
CA LEU A 141 5.77 -8.81 18.58
C LEU A 141 6.31 -8.24 19.89
N PHE A 142 7.64 -8.06 19.96
CA PHE A 142 8.27 -7.32 21.04
C PHE A 142 8.55 -5.90 20.56
N GLU A 143 7.73 -4.94 20.99
CA GLU A 143 7.76 -3.57 20.46
C GLU A 143 9.12 -2.86 20.61
N PRO A 144 9.87 -3.01 21.72
CA PRO A 144 11.19 -2.38 21.84
C PRO A 144 12.18 -2.83 20.77
N GLU A 145 12.17 -4.11 20.37
CA GLU A 145 13.04 -4.59 19.29
C GLU A 145 12.58 -4.09 17.92
N LEU A 146 11.26 -3.97 17.69
CA LEU A 146 10.75 -3.36 16.47
C LEU A 146 11.22 -1.91 16.35
N MET A 147 11.08 -1.13 17.42
CA MET A 147 11.54 0.26 17.48
C MET A 147 13.05 0.35 17.25
N GLN A 148 13.84 -0.49 17.92
CA GLN A 148 15.29 -0.51 17.75
C GLN A 148 15.70 -0.86 16.32
N ARG A 149 15.10 -1.88 15.72
CA ARG A 149 15.46 -2.30 14.34
C ARG A 149 15.00 -1.31 13.29
N PHE A 150 13.85 -0.67 13.49
CA PHE A 150 13.30 0.27 12.53
C PHE A 150 13.96 1.66 12.63
N GLY A 151 13.96 2.24 13.84
CA GLY A 151 14.39 3.61 14.13
C GLY A 151 15.79 3.75 14.72
N GLY A 152 16.47 2.64 15.05
CA GLY A 152 17.81 2.67 15.62
C GLY A 152 17.85 3.09 17.09
N LEU A 153 19.07 3.26 17.60
CA LEU A 153 19.29 3.62 19.01
C LEU A 153 18.83 5.05 19.33
N GLN A 154 18.94 5.97 18.36
CA GLN A 154 18.50 7.36 18.54
C GLN A 154 16.98 7.43 18.80
N ALA A 155 16.17 6.79 17.97
CA ALA A 155 14.73 6.75 18.17
C ALA A 155 14.33 6.10 19.51
N MET A 156 15.11 5.13 19.99
CA MET A 156 14.89 4.51 21.29
C MET A 156 15.14 5.49 22.44
N ILE A 157 16.20 6.31 22.36
CA ILE A 157 16.50 7.35 23.35
C ILE A 157 15.41 8.43 23.34
N ASP A 158 15.01 8.89 22.16
CA ASP A 158 13.98 9.93 22.00
C ASP A 158 12.63 9.49 22.59
N GLN A 159 12.31 8.20 22.48
CA GLN A 159 11.07 7.61 22.98
C GLN A 159 11.17 7.05 24.41
N ALA A 160 12.36 7.07 25.02
CA ALA A 160 12.58 6.50 26.36
C ALA A 160 11.66 7.08 27.45
N PRO A 161 11.37 8.40 27.50
CA PRO A 161 10.46 8.96 28.51
C PRO A 161 9.05 8.34 28.44
N LEU A 162 8.51 8.14 27.23
CA LEU A 162 7.22 7.50 27.02
C LEU A 162 7.29 6.00 27.35
N GLY A 163 8.36 5.32 26.91
CA GLY A 163 8.59 3.90 27.18
C GLY A 163 8.60 3.59 28.68
N ILE A 164 9.33 4.38 29.48
CA ILE A 164 9.38 4.24 30.94
C ILE A 164 7.98 4.39 31.55
N GLN A 165 7.20 5.39 31.11
CA GLN A 165 5.83 5.57 31.60
C GLN A 165 4.90 4.40 31.26
N LEU A 166 5.08 3.77 30.10
CA LEU A 166 4.30 2.60 29.70
C LEU A 166 4.67 1.36 30.51
N VAL A 167 5.97 1.14 30.75
CA VAL A 167 6.47 0.05 31.59
C VAL A 167 5.97 0.20 33.03
N LEU A 168 6.07 1.40 33.62
CA LEU A 168 5.58 1.68 34.98
C LEU A 168 4.06 1.45 35.12
N ARG A 169 3.30 1.63 34.04
CA ARG A 169 1.85 1.36 34.00
C ARG A 169 1.51 -0.08 33.59
N GLY A 170 2.50 -0.95 33.40
CA GLY A 170 2.29 -2.34 32.96
C GLY A 170 1.73 -2.47 31.54
N LYS A 171 1.86 -1.43 30.70
CA LYS A 171 1.38 -1.40 29.31
C LYS A 171 2.42 -1.85 28.29
N MET A 172 3.66 -2.05 28.72
CA MET A 172 4.76 -2.53 27.88
C MET A 172 5.60 -3.51 28.71
N SER A 173 5.86 -4.69 28.16
CA SER A 173 6.75 -5.66 28.80
C SER A 173 8.21 -5.26 28.54
N PRO A 174 9.09 -5.27 29.56
CA PRO A 174 10.52 -5.07 29.35
C PRO A 174 11.20 -6.31 28.74
N PHE A 175 10.53 -7.46 28.74
CA PHE A 175 11.08 -8.72 28.23
C PHE A 175 10.23 -9.28 27.08
N PRO A 176 10.85 -9.95 26.09
CA PRO A 176 10.13 -10.53 24.97
C PRO A 176 9.29 -11.74 25.41
N GLU A 177 7.99 -11.66 25.14
CA GLU A 177 7.09 -12.81 25.26
C GLU A 177 7.24 -13.76 24.06
N LYS A 178 6.81 -15.01 24.27
CA LYS A 178 6.74 -16.03 23.22
C LYS A 178 5.36 -16.65 23.21
N ILE A 179 4.93 -17.08 22.03
CA ILE A 179 3.69 -17.86 21.90
C ILE A 179 3.79 -19.18 22.68
N LYS A 180 2.67 -19.62 23.26
CA LYS A 180 2.59 -20.85 24.07
C LYS A 180 3.05 -22.10 23.31
N ASN A 181 2.70 -22.22 22.02
CA ASN A 181 3.03 -23.36 21.16
C ASN A 181 3.83 -22.93 19.91
N PRO A 182 5.16 -22.73 20.01
CA PRO A 182 5.99 -22.26 18.89
C PRO A 182 6.01 -23.22 17.70
N GLN A 183 5.98 -24.54 17.94
CA GLN A 183 6.02 -25.56 16.89
C GLN A 183 4.78 -25.49 15.99
N GLN A 184 3.59 -25.41 16.59
CA GLN A 184 2.32 -25.29 15.86
C GLN A 184 2.28 -24.00 15.03
N PHE A 185 2.80 -22.90 15.58
CA PHE A 185 2.93 -21.64 14.86
C PHE A 185 3.83 -21.76 13.63
N SER A 186 5.04 -22.34 13.78
CA SER A 186 5.95 -22.57 12.66
C SER A 186 5.31 -23.45 11.58
N GLN A 187 4.67 -24.56 11.98
CA GLN A 187 3.98 -25.46 11.05
C GLN A 187 2.87 -24.75 10.28
N ALA A 188 2.11 -23.85 10.95
CA ALA A 188 1.08 -23.07 10.30
C ALA A 188 1.67 -22.10 9.26
N LEU A 189 2.79 -21.45 9.57
CA LEU A 189 3.51 -20.59 8.62
C LEU A 189 4.05 -21.38 7.42
N ASP A 190 4.65 -22.55 7.66
CA ASP A 190 5.18 -23.40 6.60
C ASP A 190 4.07 -23.92 5.68
N LYS A 191 2.92 -24.28 6.25
CA LYS A 191 1.73 -24.67 5.48
C LYS A 191 1.21 -23.52 4.63
N ALA A 192 1.20 -22.30 5.15
CA ALA A 192 0.78 -21.12 4.41
C ALA A 192 1.73 -20.80 3.25
N ARG A 193 3.05 -20.89 3.46
CA ARG A 193 4.07 -20.70 2.42
C ARG A 193 3.88 -21.68 1.26
N LYS A 194 3.75 -22.97 1.57
CA LYS A 194 3.49 -24.01 0.56
C LYS A 194 2.20 -23.77 -0.23
N LYS A 195 1.17 -23.19 0.39
CA LYS A 195 -0.09 -22.89 -0.30
C LYS A 195 0.07 -21.75 -1.31
N HIS A 196 0.88 -20.74 -0.99
CA HIS A 196 1.21 -19.67 -1.94
C HIS A 196 2.03 -20.21 -3.12
N GLU A 197 3.09 -20.99 -2.87
CA GLU A 197 3.93 -21.59 -3.92
C GLU A 197 3.16 -22.52 -4.88
N ASN A 198 2.04 -23.10 -4.45
CA ASN A 198 1.21 -23.98 -5.30
C ASN A 198 0.07 -23.24 -6.02
N ASN A 199 -0.14 -21.95 -5.73
CA ASN A 199 -1.18 -21.11 -6.34
C ASN A 199 -0.62 -20.07 -7.32
N ASP A 200 0.71 -19.91 -7.35
CA ASP A 200 1.47 -19.17 -8.37
C ASP A 200 1.85 -20.11 -9.53
#